data_AF-A0A2P4TFN5-F1
#
_entry.id   AF-A0A2P4TFN5-F1
#
_cell.length_a   1.000
_cell.length_b   1.000
_cell.length_c   1.000
_cell.angle_alpha   90.00
_cell.angle_beta   90.00
_cell.angle_gamma   90.00
#
_symmetry.space_group_name_H-M   'P 1'
#
loop_
_entity.id
_entity.type
_entity.pdbx_description
1 polymer ?
#
loop_
_entity_poly.entity_id
_entity_poly.type
_entity_poly.pdbx_seq_one_letter_code
_entity_poly.pdbx_strand_id
1 'polypeptide(L)'
;PSTGNISVVKEIVDKLLKGYDVRLRPDFGGNPVTVGMSIHISSIDQISEVNMDYTITMYFQQSWRDKRLAYNDLPLNLTLDNRVADQLWLPDTYFLNDKKSFLHGVTVKNRMIRLHPDGTVLYGLRGLKIETTVTTLKFSHGNAKSCLKPA
;
A
#
# COMPACT_ATOMS: atom_id res chain seq x y z
N PRO A 1 -1.76 -17.47 30.04
CA PRO A 1 -3.11 -16.91 29.77
C PRO A 1 -3.05 -15.89 28.60
N SER A 2 -3.10 -16.36 27.36
CA SER A 2 -3.01 -15.50 26.16
C SER A 2 -3.86 -15.98 24.97
N THR A 3 -4.53 -17.12 25.09
CA THR A 3 -5.34 -17.74 24.03
C THR A 3 -6.65 -16.98 23.75
N GLY A 4 -7.14 -16.18 24.70
CA GLY A 4 -8.37 -15.39 24.56
C GLY A 4 -8.26 -14.22 23.59
N ASN A 5 -7.07 -13.63 23.42
CA ASN A 5 -6.90 -12.49 22.51
C ASN A 5 -6.77 -12.92 21.04
N ILE A 6 -6.16 -14.08 20.78
CA ILE A 6 -5.95 -14.58 19.41
C ILE A 6 -7.26 -15.08 18.80
N SER A 7 -8.08 -15.75 19.59
CA SER A 7 -9.40 -16.25 19.16
C SER A 7 -10.35 -15.10 18.79
N VAL A 8 -10.38 -14.03 19.59
CA VAL A 8 -11.16 -12.82 19.32
C VAL A 8 -10.69 -12.12 18.04
N VAL A 9 -9.38 -11.92 17.85
CA VAL A 9 -8.85 -11.31 16.62
C VAL A 9 -9.21 -12.12 15.38
N LYS A 10 -9.11 -13.45 15.46
CA LYS A 10 -9.48 -14.33 14.35
C LYS A 10 -10.97 -14.19 14.00
N GLU A 11 -11.85 -14.21 15.00
CA GLU A 11 -13.30 -14.07 14.79
C GLU A 11 -13.66 -12.72 14.16
N ILE A 12 -13.00 -11.63 14.59
CA ILE A 12 -13.18 -10.31 13.99
C ILE A 12 -12.78 -10.34 12.52
N VAL A 13 -11.59 -10.86 12.19
CA VAL A 13 -11.11 -10.91 10.79
C VAL A 13 -12.02 -11.79 9.94
N ASP A 14 -12.42 -12.97 10.41
CA ASP A 14 -13.31 -13.87 9.69
C ASP A 14 -14.68 -13.22 9.43
N LYS A 15 -15.20 -12.43 10.39
CA LYS A 15 -16.43 -11.64 10.26
C LYS A 15 -16.28 -10.51 9.24
N LEU A 16 -15.16 -9.79 9.22
CA LEU A 16 -14.90 -8.71 8.27
C LEU A 16 -14.76 -9.23 6.82
N LEU A 17 -14.17 -10.41 6.65
CA LEU A 17 -13.97 -11.01 5.33
C LEU A 17 -15.21 -11.73 4.81
N LYS A 18 -16.18 -12.06 5.68
CA LYS A 18 -17.42 -12.73 5.28
C LYS A 18 -18.27 -11.83 4.39
N GLY A 19 -18.37 -12.18 3.11
CA GLY A 19 -19.14 -11.41 2.12
C GLY A 19 -18.40 -10.18 1.58
N TYR A 20 -17.11 -10.02 1.88
CA TYR A 20 -16.28 -8.98 1.31
C TYR A 20 -15.95 -9.31 -0.16
N ASP A 21 -16.38 -8.47 -1.10
CA ASP A 21 -16.00 -8.59 -2.51
C ASP A 21 -14.78 -7.69 -2.81
N VAL A 22 -13.64 -8.35 -3.02
CA VAL A 22 -12.35 -7.73 -3.36
C VAL A 22 -12.37 -6.98 -4.70
N ARG A 23 -13.29 -7.32 -5.61
CA ARG A 23 -13.36 -6.69 -6.94
C ARG A 23 -14.00 -5.31 -6.90
N LEU A 24 -14.70 -4.99 -5.81
CA LEU A 24 -15.38 -3.72 -5.63
C LEU A 24 -14.52 -2.79 -4.76
N ARG A 25 -14.18 -1.63 -5.33
CA ARG A 25 -13.58 -0.55 -4.56
C ARG A 25 -14.50 -0.11 -3.41
N PRO A 26 -13.95 0.39 -2.29
CA PRO A 26 -14.74 1.05 -1.28
C PRO A 26 -15.64 2.15 -1.87
N ASP A 27 -16.84 2.30 -1.31
CA ASP A 27 -17.86 3.25 -1.79
C ASP A 27 -18.16 3.13 -3.30
N PHE A 28 -18.21 1.88 -3.83
CA PHE A 28 -18.57 1.60 -5.22
C PHE A 28 -19.92 2.24 -5.60
N GLY A 29 -19.95 2.98 -6.71
CA GLY A 29 -21.12 3.77 -7.14
C GLY A 29 -21.30 5.11 -6.41
N GLY A 30 -20.46 5.42 -5.42
CA GLY A 30 -20.43 6.69 -4.71
C GLY A 30 -19.11 7.43 -4.89
N ASN A 31 -18.71 8.17 -3.86
CA ASN A 31 -17.53 9.02 -3.85
C ASN A 31 -16.24 8.23 -4.21
N PRO A 32 -15.25 8.89 -4.83
CA PRO A 32 -13.93 8.31 -5.03
C PRO A 32 -13.26 7.94 -3.70
N VAL A 33 -12.45 6.88 -3.71
CA VAL A 33 -11.63 6.51 -2.56
C VAL A 33 -10.39 7.39 -2.51
N THR A 34 -10.21 8.13 -1.43
CA THR A 34 -8.97 8.89 -1.21
C THR A 34 -7.88 7.94 -0.72
N VAL A 35 -6.81 7.82 -1.51
CA VAL A 35 -5.63 7.04 -1.16
C VAL A 35 -4.51 8.00 -0.76
N GLY A 36 -4.11 7.98 0.50
CA GLY A 36 -2.89 8.62 0.98
C GLY A 36 -1.70 7.74 0.65
N MET A 37 -0.58 8.33 0.22
CA MET A 37 0.67 7.57 0.06
C MET A 37 1.80 8.27 0.80
N SER A 38 2.67 7.45 1.38
CA SER A 38 3.86 7.89 2.09
C SER A 38 5.05 7.12 1.53
N ILE A 39 6.11 7.86 1.24
CA ILE A 39 7.32 7.32 0.61
C ILE A 39 8.51 7.72 1.47
N HIS A 40 9.27 6.72 1.90
CA HIS A 40 10.51 6.92 2.63
C HIS A 40 11.68 6.34 1.83
N ILE A 41 12.51 7.23 1.30
CA ILE A 41 13.69 6.86 0.52
C ILE A 41 14.78 6.37 1.48
N SER A 42 15.23 5.13 1.29
CA SER A 42 16.30 4.53 2.08
C SER A 42 17.66 4.82 1.49
N SER A 43 17.79 4.65 0.18
CA SER A 43 19.02 4.94 -0.56
C SER A 43 18.75 5.22 -2.02
N ILE A 44 19.67 5.96 -2.63
CA ILE A 44 19.81 6.08 -4.08
C ILE A 44 21.10 5.33 -4.41
N ASP A 45 20.99 4.20 -5.11
CA ASP A 45 22.08 3.24 -5.24
C ASP A 45 22.97 3.55 -6.44
N GLN A 46 22.37 3.63 -7.63
CA GLN A 46 23.09 3.83 -8.88
C GLN A 46 22.48 5.01 -9.62
N ILE A 47 23.32 5.85 -10.19
CA ILE A 47 22.95 6.92 -11.12
C ILE A 47 23.74 6.66 -12.40
N SER A 48 23.06 6.37 -13.50
CA SER A 48 23.68 6.26 -14.82
C SER A 48 23.37 7.52 -15.61
N GLU A 49 24.39 8.35 -15.82
CA GLU A 49 24.27 9.52 -16.69
C GLU A 49 24.11 9.11 -18.17
N VAL A 50 24.71 7.98 -18.57
CA VAL A 50 24.63 7.44 -19.93
C VAL A 50 23.22 6.95 -20.26
N ASN A 51 22.58 6.24 -19.33
CA ASN A 51 21.22 5.70 -19.52
C ASN A 51 20.12 6.64 -19.01
N MET A 52 20.51 7.76 -18.41
CA MET A 52 19.66 8.70 -17.67
C MET A 52 18.74 7.99 -16.67
N ASP A 53 19.27 7.01 -15.93
CA ASP A 53 18.51 6.21 -14.97
C ASP A 53 19.10 6.25 -13.56
N TYR A 54 18.23 5.98 -12.58
CA TYR A 54 18.62 5.92 -11.19
C TYR A 54 17.88 4.81 -10.46
N THR A 55 18.59 4.13 -9.57
CA THR A 55 18.03 3.05 -8.74
C THR A 55 17.75 3.58 -7.34
N ILE A 56 16.50 3.45 -6.87
CA ILE A 56 16.09 3.85 -5.53
C ILE A 56 15.63 2.62 -4.75
N THR A 57 16.10 2.54 -3.50
CA THR A 57 15.50 1.67 -2.50
C THR A 57 14.61 2.52 -1.60
N MET A 58 13.32 2.17 -1.49
CA MET A 58 12.38 2.92 -0.66
C MET A 58 11.37 2.02 0.07
N TYR A 59 10.81 2.57 1.14
CA TYR A 59 9.61 2.06 1.77
C TYR A 59 8.42 2.82 1.20
N PHE A 60 7.44 2.05 0.75
CA PHE A 60 6.24 2.58 0.14
C PHE A 60 5.04 2.19 1.00
N GLN A 61 4.24 3.17 1.39
CA GLN A 61 3.04 2.95 2.18
C GLN A 61 1.84 3.64 1.55
N GLN A 62 0.70 3.00 1.66
CA GLN A 62 -0.59 3.53 1.24
C GLN A 62 -1.56 3.45 2.41
N SER A 63 -2.43 4.42 2.51
CA SER A 63 -3.55 4.41 3.43
C SER A 63 -4.84 4.79 2.71
N TRP A 64 -5.90 4.07 2.99
CA TRP A 64 -7.25 4.41 2.52
C TRP A 64 -8.25 4.00 3.58
N ARG A 65 -9.49 4.46 3.43
CA ARG A 65 -10.58 4.07 4.33
C ARG A 65 -11.55 3.14 3.60
N ASP A 66 -11.78 1.96 4.16
CA ASP A 66 -12.81 1.02 3.74
C ASP A 66 -13.77 0.76 4.90
N LYS A 67 -14.98 1.33 4.81
CA LYS A 67 -16.00 1.21 5.86
C LYS A 67 -16.44 -0.24 6.11
N ARG A 68 -16.25 -1.14 5.13
CA ARG A 68 -16.57 -2.57 5.26
C ARG A 68 -15.64 -3.29 6.23
N LEU A 69 -14.45 -2.72 6.46
CA LEU A 69 -13.42 -3.28 7.33
C LEU A 69 -13.40 -2.62 8.73
N ALA A 70 -14.41 -1.80 9.05
CA ALA A 70 -14.55 -1.19 10.37
C ALA A 70 -15.03 -2.23 11.40
N TYR A 71 -14.48 -2.19 12.60
CA TYR A 71 -14.82 -3.09 13.70
C TYR A 71 -14.86 -2.31 15.02
N ASN A 72 -15.76 -2.70 15.91
CA ASN A 72 -15.94 -2.08 17.23
C ASN A 72 -15.62 -3.05 18.38
N ASP A 73 -15.35 -4.31 18.06
CA ASP A 73 -15.15 -5.39 19.03
C ASP A 73 -13.82 -5.24 19.82
N LEU A 74 -12.88 -4.42 19.31
CA LEU A 74 -11.57 -4.21 19.92
C LEU A 74 -11.06 -2.78 19.67
N PRO A 75 -10.56 -2.05 20.68
CA PRO A 75 -10.03 -0.69 20.51
C PRO A 75 -8.58 -0.65 19.96
N LEU A 76 -8.04 -1.77 19.48
CA LEU A 76 -6.65 -1.90 19.03
C LEU A 76 -6.56 -2.04 17.52
N ASN A 77 -5.46 -1.59 16.94
CA ASN A 77 -5.16 -1.78 15.52
C ASN A 77 -4.72 -3.23 15.26
N LEU A 78 -5.36 -3.88 14.30
CA LEU A 78 -5.02 -5.25 13.92
C LEU A 78 -3.90 -5.22 12.87
N THR A 79 -2.70 -5.67 13.23
CA THR A 79 -1.63 -5.91 12.27
C THR A 79 -1.79 -7.34 11.75
N LEU A 80 -2.13 -7.46 10.47
CA LEU A 80 -2.48 -8.72 9.83
C LEU A 80 -1.32 -9.25 8.99
N ASP A 81 -1.30 -10.58 8.86
CA ASP A 81 -0.38 -11.25 7.97
C ASP A 81 -0.69 -10.94 6.50
N ASN A 82 0.36 -11.07 5.72
CA ASN A 82 0.43 -10.84 4.31
C ASN A 82 -0.60 -11.63 3.46
N ARG A 83 -1.11 -12.75 3.99
CA ARG A 83 -2.17 -13.57 3.37
C ARG A 83 -3.55 -12.91 3.38
N VAL A 84 -3.80 -11.99 4.32
CA VAL A 84 -5.06 -11.24 4.35
C VAL A 84 -5.06 -10.16 3.26
N ALA A 85 -3.89 -9.62 2.91
CA ALA A 85 -3.76 -8.61 1.86
C ALA A 85 -4.33 -9.08 0.51
N ASP A 86 -4.17 -10.38 0.17
CA ASP A 86 -4.67 -10.94 -1.08
C ASP A 86 -6.21 -11.12 -1.11
N GLN A 87 -6.87 -10.94 0.04
CA GLN A 87 -8.34 -11.03 0.19
C GLN A 87 -9.01 -9.65 0.31
N LEU A 88 -8.22 -8.58 0.36
CA LEU A 88 -8.70 -7.21 0.49
C LEU A 88 -8.57 -6.48 -0.84
N TRP A 89 -9.45 -5.52 -1.08
CA TRP A 89 -9.28 -4.60 -2.20
C TRP A 89 -8.03 -3.76 -1.91
N LEU A 90 -7.12 -3.71 -2.88
CA LEU A 90 -5.93 -2.88 -2.85
C LEU A 90 -6.01 -1.88 -4.01
N PRO A 91 -5.54 -0.64 -3.84
CA PRO A 91 -5.48 0.30 -4.96
C PRO A 91 -4.45 -0.17 -6.00
N ASP A 92 -4.84 -0.11 -7.28
CA ASP A 92 -3.98 -0.47 -8.42
C ASP A 92 -2.96 0.64 -8.74
N THR A 93 -2.06 0.91 -7.80
CA THR A 93 -1.04 1.94 -7.94
C THR A 93 0.19 1.39 -8.66
N TYR A 94 0.60 2.08 -9.73
CA TYR A 94 1.78 1.76 -10.52
C TYR A 94 2.65 2.99 -10.74
N PHE A 95 3.94 2.78 -11.03
CA PHE A 95 4.89 3.84 -11.33
C PHE A 95 5.03 3.97 -12.85
N LEU A 96 4.63 5.11 -13.41
CA LEU A 96 4.54 5.32 -14.86
C LEU A 96 5.90 5.26 -15.60
N ASN A 97 6.98 5.67 -14.93
CA ASN A 97 8.33 5.73 -15.52
C ASN A 97 9.22 4.54 -15.15
N ASP A 98 8.60 3.49 -14.63
CA ASP A 98 9.31 2.30 -14.23
C ASP A 98 9.85 1.57 -15.47
N LYS A 99 11.19 1.51 -15.60
CA LYS A 99 11.81 0.61 -16.59
C LYS A 99 11.82 -0.82 -16.06
N LYS A 100 12.12 -0.99 -14.77
CA LYS A 100 12.07 -2.26 -14.05
C LYS A 100 11.86 -2.02 -12.55
N SER A 101 10.71 -2.41 -12.01
CA SER A 101 10.50 -2.48 -10.57
C SER A 101 10.59 -3.93 -10.12
N PHE A 102 11.36 -4.14 -9.05
CA PHE A 102 11.44 -5.44 -8.39
C PHE A 102 11.14 -5.25 -6.91
N LEU A 103 10.07 -5.86 -6.44
CA LEU A 103 9.91 -6.11 -5.01
C LEU A 103 11.08 -7.00 -4.59
N HIS A 104 11.93 -6.52 -3.68
CA HIS A 104 13.14 -7.24 -3.31
C HIS A 104 12.77 -8.60 -2.72
N GLY A 105 13.01 -9.66 -3.49
CA GLY A 105 12.61 -11.03 -3.18
C GLY A 105 13.55 -11.73 -2.22
N VAL A 106 14.01 -11.04 -1.16
CA VAL A 106 14.82 -11.65 -0.12
C VAL A 106 13.90 -11.88 1.08
N THR A 107 13.40 -13.11 1.15
CA THR A 107 12.56 -13.74 2.18
C THR A 107 11.16 -13.14 2.43
N VAL A 108 10.16 -13.71 1.73
CA VAL A 108 8.71 -13.41 1.81
C VAL A 108 8.34 -12.03 1.25
N LYS A 109 7.26 -11.93 0.45
CA LYS A 109 6.70 -10.64 0.01
C LYS A 109 6.49 -9.78 1.27
N ASN A 110 7.31 -8.79 1.57
CA ASN A 110 7.26 -8.13 2.89
C ASN A 110 6.18 -7.05 2.90
N ARG A 111 4.91 -7.47 2.76
CA ARG A 111 3.74 -6.57 2.84
C ARG A 111 3.14 -6.67 4.23
N MET A 112 2.75 -5.52 4.76
CA MET A 112 2.12 -5.37 6.06
C MET A 112 0.76 -4.72 5.85
N ILE A 113 -0.29 -5.34 6.36
CA ILE A 113 -1.61 -4.72 6.47
C ILE A 113 -1.84 -4.38 7.94
N ARG A 114 -2.26 -3.15 8.19
CA ARG A 114 -2.76 -2.72 9.50
C ARG A 114 -4.16 -2.17 9.32
N LEU A 115 -5.13 -2.81 9.95
CA LEU A 115 -6.50 -2.32 10.03
C LEU A 115 -6.67 -1.50 11.31
N HIS A 116 -7.35 -0.38 11.16
CA HIS A 116 -7.80 0.46 12.26
C HIS A 116 -9.31 0.25 12.50
N PRO A 117 -9.80 0.44 13.74
CA PRO A 117 -11.22 0.24 14.07
C PRO A 117 -12.20 1.05 13.20
N ASP A 118 -11.79 2.21 12.73
CA ASP A 118 -12.61 3.12 11.90
C ASP A 118 -12.72 2.71 10.42
N GLY A 119 -12.10 1.59 10.05
CA GLY A 119 -11.99 1.08 8.68
C GLY A 119 -10.79 1.64 7.90
N THR A 120 -9.90 2.40 8.53
CA THR A 120 -8.66 2.83 7.89
C THR A 120 -7.73 1.63 7.71
N VAL A 121 -7.27 1.42 6.47
CA VAL A 121 -6.31 0.39 6.10
C VAL A 121 -4.98 1.06 5.82
N LEU A 122 -3.92 0.55 6.42
CA LEU A 122 -2.55 0.91 6.09
C LEU A 122 -1.85 -0.30 5.47
N TYR A 123 -1.42 -0.13 4.22
CA TYR A 123 -0.68 -1.11 3.45
C TYR A 123 0.76 -0.64 3.26
N GLY A 124 1.71 -1.39 3.79
CA GLY A 124 3.13 -1.11 3.63
C GLY A 124 3.80 -2.17 2.77
N LEU A 125 4.58 -1.73 1.78
CA LEU A 125 5.55 -2.54 1.07
C LEU A 125 6.94 -2.24 1.65
N ARG A 126 7.53 -3.23 2.32
CA ARG A 126 8.92 -3.14 2.82
C ARG A 126 9.88 -3.67 1.78
N GLY A 127 10.97 -2.93 1.54
CA GLY A 127 12.02 -3.32 0.60
C GLY A 127 11.59 -3.24 -0.87
N LEU A 128 10.75 -2.26 -1.23
CA LEU A 128 10.47 -2.01 -2.64
C LEU A 128 11.69 -1.33 -3.26
N LYS A 129 12.36 -2.03 -4.19
CA LYS A 129 13.46 -1.48 -4.98
C LYS A 129 12.92 -1.12 -6.36
N ILE A 130 13.02 0.14 -6.74
CA ILE A 130 12.57 0.61 -8.05
C ILE A 130 13.80 1.03 -8.85
N GLU A 131 14.01 0.39 -10.00
CA GLU A 131 14.96 0.83 -11.02
C GLU A 131 14.18 1.65 -12.06
N THR A 132 14.16 2.97 -11.87
CA THR A 132 13.43 3.88 -12.75
C THR A 132 14.39 4.67 -13.63
N THR A 133 13.95 5.04 -14.82
CA THR A 133 14.65 6.03 -15.64
C THR A 133 14.02 7.40 -15.42
N VAL A 134 14.82 8.46 -15.54
CA VAL A 134 14.33 9.84 -15.46
C VAL A 134 13.15 10.02 -16.41
N THR A 135 12.00 10.47 -15.91
CA THR A 135 11.18 11.46 -16.63
C THR A 135 10.34 12.30 -15.67
N THR A 136 10.34 13.60 -15.92
CA THR A 136 9.38 14.61 -15.46
C THR A 136 7.94 14.09 -15.48
N LEU A 137 7.20 14.23 -14.37
CA LEU A 137 5.75 14.03 -14.34
C LEU A 137 5.08 15.17 -15.13
N LYS A 138 4.59 14.89 -16.34
CA LYS A 138 3.73 15.81 -17.08
C LYS A 138 2.32 15.74 -16.51
N PHE A 139 1.85 16.83 -15.91
CA PHE A 139 0.42 17.15 -15.84
C PHE A 139 0.11 18.09 -17.01
N SER A 140 -1.08 17.94 -17.61
CA SER A 140 -1.57 18.89 -18.61
C SER A 140 -1.62 20.29 -18.00
N HIS A 141 -0.78 21.17 -18.55
CA HIS A 141 -0.62 22.61 -18.29
C HIS A 141 0.28 23.01 -17.09
N GLY A 142 1.53 23.39 -17.43
CA GLY A 142 2.22 24.50 -16.77
C GLY A 142 3.31 24.18 -15.74
N ASN A 143 4.56 24.24 -16.21
CA ASN A 143 5.83 24.49 -15.50
C ASN A 143 6.33 23.53 -14.39
N ALA A 144 7.58 23.14 -14.56
CA ALA A 144 8.30 22.10 -13.84
C ALA A 144 8.53 22.42 -12.35
N LYS A 145 8.07 21.50 -11.48
CA LYS A 145 8.58 21.26 -10.12
C LYS A 145 8.57 19.77 -9.83
N SER A 146 9.70 19.25 -9.35
CA SER A 146 9.89 17.85 -8.94
C SER A 146 9.12 17.58 -7.65
N CYS A 147 7.98 16.90 -7.76
CA CYS A 147 7.25 16.34 -6.63
C CYS A 147 6.85 14.91 -6.97
N LEU A 148 7.25 13.96 -6.12
CA LEU A 148 6.74 12.60 -6.11
C LEU A 148 5.27 12.67 -5.71
N LYS A 149 4.36 12.61 -6.68
CA LYS A 149 2.93 12.63 -6.40
C LYS A 149 2.37 11.22 -6.46
N PRO A 150 1.77 10.72 -5.38
CA PRO A 150 0.84 9.62 -5.48
C PRO A 150 -0.37 9.98 -6.31
N ALA A 151 -0.77 9.08 -7.21
CA ALA A 151 -1.99 9.17 -7.98
C ALA A 151 -3.22 9.02 -7.08
#